data_AF-A0A4Q5HA08-F1
#
_entry.id   AF-A0A4Q5HA08-F1
#
_cell.length_a   1.000
_cell.length_b   1.000
_cell.length_c   1.000
_cell.angle_alpha   90.00
_cell.angle_beta   90.00
_cell.angle_gamma   90.00
#
_symmetry.space_group_name_H-M   'P 1'
#
loop_
_entity.id
_entity.type
_entity.pdbx_description
1 polymer ?
#
loop_
_entity_poly.entity_id
_entity_poly.type
_entity_poly.pdbx_seq_one_letter_code
_entity_poly.pdbx_strand_id
1 'polypeptide(L)'
;MRCTLLFLLILLTSRLLADNVTAEQAHALAADFFKTNVQTRNTSVSPQLQLVWDGEDLSTRSTGNLPAFYVFNNTDRKGFVIIAGDDVAMPVLGYSFTDNFVVDGMPSNLKSWMNGLREQINRARETGLNVSDVVSKAWRGVSDMTTGDVVKQYETAKWDQLSPYNFLCPEINRIRTVTGCVATAVAILMRYYEWPDVGTGTLPAYNYTAHINGREISQTVPERTLGNTYAWNNMPLEYDWNSSEVTENEVATLMYDCGVMAQAEFNIASAGGTGAATLTAVRGLAEYMKYDKSMLCLRREWYSDTEWIQMLENEIMTVGPVLYGGATLSNEGHQFILDAYTTENYFRVNWGWSGHSNGFFLISALNPDDQGAGGSTGGGFIANQDALFGLKPAKGNSNYQTLLGMLAGKTGSGESYSGLMTSETQFNVNTNFTVKCGFFWNLGLIPFSGKVALAIVDKNQNVRELISGTSSIPSMNTYGGMAFTFPCKISLSPQPGDRIVAVYKGTNDADWKIVRGGPDTTNEIIVKTDPTPIIETEQETRFTVHCDKQQGTVIAHMPENSHTLNVYDVNGCLLRQILSEGKDTIIFSCREYPAGVYILQVITDKGSQQCKFLK
;
A
#
# COMPACT_ATOMS: atom_id res chain seq x y z
N MET A 1 52.94 21.00 38.60
CA MET A 1 52.51 19.58 38.54
C MET A 1 51.01 19.59 38.26
N ARG A 2 50.60 19.49 36.99
CA ARG A 2 50.00 18.29 36.36
C ARG A 2 48.81 17.76 37.18
N CYS A 3 47.59 18.16 36.81
CA CYS A 3 46.69 17.50 35.83
C CYS A 3 45.85 16.40 36.49
N THR A 4 44.58 16.69 36.76
CA THR A 4 43.55 15.65 36.88
C THR A 4 42.35 16.07 36.04
N LEU A 5 42.27 15.41 34.88
CA LEU A 5 41.22 15.49 33.89
C LEU A 5 40.03 14.66 34.42
N LEU A 6 38.86 15.26 34.63
CA LEU A 6 37.63 14.51 34.91
C LEU A 6 36.78 14.48 33.62
N PHE A 7 36.60 13.27 33.10
CA PHE A 7 35.81 12.94 31.92
C PHE A 7 34.33 13.31 32.15
N LEU A 8 33.76 14.15 31.29
CA LEU A 8 32.33 14.41 31.21
C LEU A 8 31.73 13.42 30.20
N LEU A 9 30.96 12.43 30.67
CA LEU A 9 30.08 11.62 29.82
C LEU A 9 28.83 12.45 29.50
N ILE A 10 28.74 12.95 28.27
CA ILE A 10 27.53 13.57 27.73
C ILE A 10 26.68 12.45 27.13
N LEU A 11 25.65 12.01 27.85
CA LEU A 11 24.54 11.23 27.30
C LEU A 11 23.61 12.18 26.54
N LEU A 12 23.91 12.37 25.25
CA LEU A 12 22.97 12.95 24.29
C LEU A 12 21.87 11.93 23.99
N THR A 13 20.69 12.11 24.58
CA THR A 13 19.46 11.50 24.05
C THR A 13 18.98 12.38 22.90
N SER A 14 19.54 12.17 21.71
CA SER A 14 18.98 12.70 20.47
C SER A 14 17.65 11.99 20.22
N ARG A 15 16.54 12.74 20.23
CA ARG A 15 15.39 12.32 19.43
C ARG A 15 15.86 12.36 17.98
N LEU A 16 16.03 11.19 17.37
CA LEU A 16 16.39 11.05 15.96
C LEU A 16 15.21 11.57 15.13
N LEU A 17 15.30 12.80 14.66
CA LEU A 17 14.54 13.22 13.49
C LEU A 17 15.09 12.44 12.31
N ALA A 18 14.23 12.04 11.38
CA ALA A 18 14.66 11.41 10.16
C ALA A 18 15.65 12.33 9.41
N ASP A 19 16.75 11.77 8.90
CA ASP A 19 17.77 12.47 8.14
C ASP A 19 17.90 11.89 6.72
N ASN A 20 18.36 12.74 5.81
CA ASN A 20 18.51 12.36 4.41
C ASN A 20 19.75 11.50 4.22
N VAL A 21 19.63 10.50 3.36
CA VAL A 21 20.72 9.60 3.00
C VAL A 21 21.43 10.16 1.78
N THR A 22 22.72 10.47 1.91
CA THR A 22 23.53 10.94 0.77
C THR A 22 23.85 9.80 -0.20
N ALA A 23 24.21 10.13 -1.44
CA ALA A 23 24.64 9.14 -2.43
C ALA A 23 25.86 8.33 -1.94
N GLU A 24 26.79 8.95 -1.21
CA GLU A 24 27.96 8.28 -0.63
C GLU A 24 27.56 7.30 0.47
N GLN A 25 26.63 7.70 1.35
CA GLN A 25 26.08 6.81 2.38
C GLN A 25 25.34 5.64 1.73
N ALA A 26 24.48 5.91 0.75
CA ALA A 26 23.73 4.89 0.03
C ALA A 26 24.67 3.91 -0.71
N HIS A 27 25.74 4.41 -1.33
CA HIS A 27 26.75 3.57 -1.98
C HIS A 27 27.49 2.68 -0.95
N ALA A 28 27.85 3.21 0.22
CA ALA A 28 28.49 2.43 1.28
C ALA A 28 27.56 1.31 1.78
N LEU A 29 26.28 1.64 2.02
CA LEU A 29 25.26 0.67 2.42
C LEU A 29 25.02 -0.40 1.36
N ALA A 30 24.96 -0.02 0.09
CA ALA A 30 24.85 -0.96 -1.02
C ALA A 30 26.07 -1.92 -1.06
N ALA A 31 27.27 -1.42 -0.80
CA ALA A 31 28.47 -2.24 -0.79
C ALA A 31 28.44 -3.25 0.38
N ASP A 32 28.02 -2.82 1.57
CA ASP A 32 27.89 -3.69 2.73
C ASP A 32 26.77 -4.72 2.55
N PHE A 33 25.63 -4.32 1.98
CA PHE A 33 24.53 -5.22 1.61
C PHE A 33 25.01 -6.42 0.78
N PHE A 34 25.78 -6.17 -0.29
CA PHE A 34 26.31 -7.24 -1.14
C PHE A 34 27.39 -8.08 -0.45
N LYS A 35 28.20 -7.52 0.46
CA LYS A 35 29.17 -8.29 1.26
C LYS A 35 28.45 -9.25 2.21
N THR A 36 27.40 -8.78 2.86
CA THR A 36 26.63 -9.55 3.85
C THR A 36 25.82 -10.66 3.18
N ASN A 37 25.14 -10.37 2.08
CA ASN A 37 24.16 -11.28 1.50
C ASN A 37 24.70 -12.18 0.37
N VAL A 38 25.90 -11.91 -0.16
CA VAL A 38 26.44 -12.72 -1.26
C VAL A 38 27.80 -13.31 -0.88
N GLN A 39 27.81 -14.63 -0.63
CA GLN A 39 29.04 -15.37 -0.34
C GLN A 39 30.03 -15.25 -1.53
N THR A 40 31.14 -14.54 -1.33
CA THR A 40 32.26 -14.53 -2.26
C THR A 40 33.38 -15.43 -1.75
N ARG A 41 34.12 -16.08 -2.67
CA ARG A 41 35.33 -16.85 -2.34
C ARG A 41 36.45 -15.98 -1.74
N ASN A 42 36.37 -14.65 -1.88
CA ASN A 42 37.29 -13.66 -1.31
C ASN A 42 36.48 -12.55 -0.61
N THR A 43 36.36 -12.64 0.71
CA THR A 43 35.63 -11.68 1.57
C THR A 43 36.35 -10.32 1.74
N SER A 44 37.52 -10.14 1.12
CA SER A 44 38.39 -8.97 1.33
C SER A 44 38.28 -7.87 0.27
N VAL A 45 37.51 -8.08 -0.80
CA VAL A 45 37.34 -7.07 -1.87
C VAL A 45 35.91 -6.54 -1.82
N SER A 46 35.76 -5.22 -1.62
CA SER A 46 34.47 -4.55 -1.69
C SER A 46 33.89 -4.67 -3.11
N PRO A 47 32.60 -4.99 -3.26
CA PRO A 47 31.96 -5.10 -4.57
C PRO A 47 32.04 -3.76 -5.31
N GLN A 48 32.32 -3.82 -6.60
CA GLN A 48 32.24 -2.67 -7.50
C GLN A 48 30.77 -2.40 -7.82
N LEU A 49 30.33 -1.17 -7.54
CA LEU A 49 28.96 -0.74 -7.72
C LEU A 49 28.91 0.46 -8.65
N GLN A 50 27.84 0.51 -9.46
CA GLN A 50 27.54 1.65 -10.31
C GLN A 50 26.15 2.19 -9.95
N LEU A 51 26.07 3.46 -9.59
CA LEU A 51 24.79 4.17 -9.51
C LEU A 51 24.20 4.24 -10.92
N VAL A 52 23.07 3.58 -11.14
CA VAL A 52 22.39 3.56 -12.44
C VAL A 52 21.16 4.46 -12.48
N TRP A 53 20.57 4.77 -11.31
CA TRP A 53 19.43 5.66 -11.21
C TRP A 53 19.28 6.21 -9.78
N ASP A 54 18.82 7.45 -9.64
CA ASP A 54 18.53 8.13 -8.36
C ASP A 54 17.03 8.47 -8.21
N GLY A 55 16.17 7.87 -9.03
CA GLY A 55 14.73 8.06 -8.94
C GLY A 55 14.22 9.41 -9.47
N GLU A 56 15.11 10.31 -9.89
CA GLU A 56 14.75 11.63 -10.41
C GLU A 56 14.88 11.68 -11.95
N ASP A 57 13.89 12.24 -12.63
CA ASP A 57 14.01 12.57 -14.05
C ASP A 57 14.81 13.87 -14.19
N LEU A 58 15.73 13.93 -15.16
CA LEU A 58 16.54 15.13 -15.46
C LEU A 58 15.67 16.39 -15.71
N SER A 59 14.42 16.20 -16.15
CA SER A 59 13.43 17.24 -16.42
C SER A 59 12.64 17.71 -15.20
N THR A 60 12.59 16.93 -14.11
CA THR A 60 11.87 17.26 -12.86
C THR A 60 12.80 17.65 -11.72
N ARG A 61 14.12 17.59 -11.93
CA ARG A 61 15.13 17.95 -10.93
C ARG A 61 15.08 19.44 -10.59
N SER A 62 14.28 19.81 -9.60
CA SER A 62 14.39 21.11 -8.94
C SER A 62 15.69 21.14 -8.13
N THR A 63 16.40 22.27 -8.16
CA THR A 63 17.56 22.48 -7.30
C THR A 63 17.11 22.45 -5.84
N GLY A 64 17.46 21.37 -5.12
CA GLY A 64 17.14 21.19 -3.70
C GLY A 64 16.31 19.94 -3.36
N ASN A 65 15.77 19.22 -4.34
CA ASN A 65 15.12 17.93 -4.07
C ASN A 65 16.17 16.83 -3.81
N LEU A 66 16.04 16.16 -2.67
CA LEU A 66 16.87 15.03 -2.28
C LEU A 66 16.23 13.75 -2.85
N PRO A 67 16.99 12.89 -3.54
CA PRO A 67 16.49 11.63 -4.09
C PRO A 67 15.69 10.82 -3.07
N ALA A 68 14.59 10.20 -3.50
CA ALA A 68 13.84 9.30 -2.63
C ALA A 68 14.53 7.94 -2.48
N PHE A 69 15.37 7.54 -3.44
CA PHE A 69 16.17 6.32 -3.39
C PHE A 69 17.34 6.38 -4.38
N TYR A 70 18.26 5.41 -4.26
CA TYR A 70 19.38 5.21 -5.15
C TYR A 70 19.44 3.74 -5.60
N VAL A 71 19.63 3.50 -6.89
CA VAL A 71 19.73 2.16 -7.48
C VAL A 71 21.16 1.89 -7.91
N PHE A 72 21.77 0.88 -7.31
CA PHE A 72 23.13 0.44 -7.62
C PHE A 72 23.11 -0.94 -8.28
N ASN A 73 23.72 -1.04 -9.46
CA ASN A 73 24.05 -2.33 -10.06
C ASN A 73 25.42 -2.79 -9.56
N ASN A 74 25.55 -4.09 -9.33
CA ASN A 74 26.85 -4.73 -9.14
C ASN A 74 27.52 -4.89 -10.51
N THR A 75 28.78 -4.47 -10.62
CA THR A 75 29.54 -4.55 -11.88
C THR A 75 30.53 -5.71 -11.92
N ASP A 76 30.81 -6.35 -10.77
CA ASP A 76 31.61 -7.58 -10.69
C ASP A 76 30.79 -8.82 -11.10
N ARG A 77 29.47 -8.77 -10.93
CA ARG A 77 28.49 -9.82 -11.25
C ARG A 77 27.10 -9.21 -11.40
N LYS A 78 26.15 -9.97 -11.96
CA LYS A 78 24.75 -9.54 -12.01
C LYS A 78 24.19 -9.29 -10.61
N GLY A 79 23.30 -8.31 -10.49
CA GLY A 79 22.59 -7.97 -9.27
C GLY A 79 22.39 -6.46 -9.13
N PHE A 80 21.36 -6.07 -8.38
CA PHE A 80 21.11 -4.68 -8.01
C PHE A 80 20.63 -4.55 -6.56
N VAL A 81 20.74 -3.36 -6.01
CA VAL A 81 20.11 -2.98 -4.74
C VAL A 81 19.57 -1.55 -4.83
N ILE A 82 18.41 -1.33 -4.23
CA ILE A 82 17.71 -0.04 -4.16
C ILE A 82 17.75 0.41 -2.69
N ILE A 83 18.49 1.48 -2.43
CA ILE A 83 18.67 2.04 -1.09
C ILE A 83 17.77 3.26 -0.93
N ALA A 84 17.04 3.37 0.17
CA ALA A 84 16.22 4.55 0.46
C ALA A 84 17.09 5.81 0.62
N GLY A 85 16.56 6.94 0.15
CA GLY A 85 17.20 8.25 0.22
C GLY A 85 16.91 9.03 1.51
N ASP A 86 16.17 8.42 2.43
CA ASP A 86 15.73 9.01 3.69
C ASP A 86 15.48 7.90 4.72
N ASP A 87 15.89 8.11 5.96
CA ASP A 87 15.74 7.10 7.03
C ASP A 87 14.32 7.05 7.64
N VAL A 88 13.38 7.85 7.12
CA VAL A 88 11.93 7.68 7.35
C VAL A 88 11.36 6.39 6.74
N ALA A 89 12.08 5.78 5.80
CA ALA A 89 11.67 4.57 5.08
C ALA A 89 12.61 3.38 5.35
N MET A 90 12.22 2.17 4.96
CA MET A 90 13.09 0.99 5.08
C MET A 90 14.38 1.16 4.27
N PRO A 91 15.56 0.75 4.80
CA PRO A 91 16.86 1.06 4.18
C PRO A 91 17.08 0.41 2.81
N VAL A 92 16.61 -0.82 2.60
CA VAL A 92 16.62 -1.49 1.28
C VAL A 92 15.18 -1.65 0.83
N LEU A 93 14.85 -1.06 -0.32
CA LEU A 93 13.50 -1.08 -0.90
C LEU A 93 13.31 -2.25 -1.86
N GLY A 94 14.41 -2.74 -2.43
CA GLY A 94 14.42 -3.91 -3.28
C GLY A 94 15.83 -4.27 -3.75
N TYR A 95 16.00 -5.50 -4.22
CA TYR A 95 17.28 -6.03 -4.63
C TYR A 95 17.13 -7.21 -5.60
N SER A 96 18.21 -7.57 -6.28
CA SER A 96 18.36 -8.83 -6.98
C SER A 96 19.80 -9.29 -6.91
N PHE A 97 20.01 -10.60 -6.78
CA PHE A 97 21.34 -11.20 -6.86
C PHE A 97 21.63 -11.83 -8.22
N THR A 98 20.64 -11.86 -9.12
CA THR A 98 20.72 -12.59 -10.39
C THR A 98 20.54 -11.70 -11.61
N ASP A 99 19.89 -10.55 -11.45
CA ASP A 99 19.51 -9.67 -12.55
C ASP A 99 19.94 -8.22 -12.25
N ASN A 100 20.23 -7.47 -13.30
CA ASN A 100 20.58 -6.06 -13.19
C ASN A 100 19.32 -5.20 -13.32
N PHE A 101 19.34 -4.04 -12.68
CA PHE A 101 18.33 -3.02 -12.90
C PHE A 101 18.61 -2.28 -14.21
N VAL A 102 17.61 -2.17 -15.07
CA VAL A 102 17.69 -1.51 -16.38
C VAL A 102 16.76 -0.30 -16.40
N VAL A 103 17.33 0.88 -16.69
CA VAL A 103 16.61 2.15 -16.78
C VAL A 103 16.10 2.40 -18.20
N ASP A 104 16.95 2.16 -19.19
CA ASP A 104 16.62 2.36 -20.59
C ASP A 104 15.51 1.39 -21.03
N GLY A 105 14.40 1.94 -21.52
CA GLY A 105 13.25 1.14 -21.95
C GLY A 105 12.41 0.56 -20.82
N MET A 106 12.62 1.00 -19.56
CA MET A 106 11.88 0.54 -18.39
C MET A 106 10.36 0.46 -18.65
N PRO A 107 9.73 -0.69 -18.37
CA PRO A 107 8.32 -0.88 -18.64
C PRO A 107 7.50 -0.05 -17.65
N SER A 108 6.30 0.35 -18.08
CA SER A 108 5.45 1.26 -17.31
C SER A 108 5.08 0.71 -15.93
N ASN A 109 4.93 -0.62 -15.80
CA ASN A 109 4.66 -1.28 -14.53
C ASN A 109 5.79 -1.12 -13.50
N LEU A 110 7.04 -1.36 -13.89
CA LEU A 110 8.20 -1.11 -13.02
C LEU A 110 8.36 0.39 -12.73
N LYS A 111 8.23 1.24 -13.75
CA LYS A 111 8.31 2.71 -13.56
C LYS A 111 7.29 3.20 -12.53
N SER A 112 6.07 2.68 -12.61
CA SER A 112 5.00 3.04 -11.68
C SER A 112 5.22 2.51 -10.27
N TRP A 113 5.74 1.29 -10.12
CA TRP A 113 6.15 0.76 -8.81
C TRP A 113 7.16 1.68 -8.12
N MET A 114 8.20 2.05 -8.85
CA MET A 114 9.27 2.92 -8.35
C MET A 114 8.75 4.33 -8.04
N ASN A 115 7.84 4.87 -8.86
CA ASN A 115 7.15 6.13 -8.56
C ASN A 115 6.30 6.06 -7.29
N GLY A 116 5.61 4.93 -7.06
CA GLY A 116 4.89 4.71 -5.80
C GLY A 116 5.83 4.82 -4.60
N LEU A 117 6.94 4.07 -4.59
CA LEU A 117 7.92 4.14 -3.50
C LEU A 117 8.43 5.57 -3.28
N ARG A 118 8.74 6.29 -4.37
CA ARG A 118 9.15 7.70 -4.34
C ARG A 118 8.10 8.59 -3.66
N GLU A 119 6.84 8.44 -4.02
CA GLU A 119 5.75 9.23 -3.44
C GLU A 119 5.52 8.95 -1.95
N GLN A 120 5.70 7.70 -1.49
CA GLN A 120 5.63 7.38 -0.05
C GLN A 120 6.72 8.09 0.74
N ILE A 121 7.96 7.99 0.27
CA ILE A 121 9.13 8.54 0.95
C ILE A 121 9.02 10.07 1.01
N ASN A 122 8.70 10.70 -0.13
CA ASN A 122 8.54 12.15 -0.18
C ASN A 122 7.40 12.64 0.70
N ARG A 123 6.25 11.93 0.72
CA ARG A 123 5.14 12.28 1.61
C ARG A 123 5.51 12.12 3.09
N ALA A 124 6.19 11.04 3.45
CA ALA A 124 6.63 10.81 4.83
C ALA A 124 7.59 11.91 5.29
N ARG A 125 8.52 12.32 4.42
CA ARG A 125 9.43 13.46 4.61
C ARG A 125 8.67 14.78 4.79
N GLU A 126 7.73 15.10 3.90
CA GLU A 126 6.95 16.35 3.93
C GLU A 126 6.03 16.46 5.15
N THR A 127 5.47 15.35 5.60
CA THR A 127 4.53 15.32 6.74
C THR A 127 5.22 15.23 8.09
N GLY A 128 6.55 15.05 8.12
CA GLY A 128 7.30 14.84 9.36
C GLY A 128 6.83 13.61 10.11
N LEU A 129 6.51 12.54 9.39
CA LEU A 129 5.97 11.31 9.95
C LEU A 129 6.98 10.73 10.98
N ASN A 130 6.49 10.37 12.16
CA ASN A 130 7.35 9.76 13.18
C ASN A 130 7.85 8.41 12.68
N VAL A 131 9.16 8.23 12.65
CA VAL A 131 9.79 6.96 12.26
C VAL A 131 9.37 5.87 13.25
N SER A 132 8.82 4.78 12.73
CA SER A 132 8.46 3.62 13.54
C SER A 132 9.69 2.98 14.22
N ASP A 133 9.44 2.23 15.30
CA ASP A 133 10.51 1.46 15.95
C ASP A 133 11.12 0.40 15.01
N VAL A 134 10.32 -0.14 14.08
CA VAL A 134 10.76 -1.14 13.10
C VAL A 134 11.75 -0.52 12.12
N VAL A 135 11.41 0.62 11.51
CA VAL A 135 12.30 1.34 10.58
C VAL A 135 13.56 1.80 11.31
N SER A 136 13.41 2.38 12.50
CA SER A 136 14.53 2.80 13.34
C SER A 136 15.47 1.64 13.67
N LYS A 137 14.93 0.44 13.94
CA LYS A 137 15.71 -0.77 14.19
C LYS A 137 16.43 -1.27 12.93
N ALA A 138 15.76 -1.23 11.78
CA ALA A 138 16.36 -1.61 10.50
C ALA A 138 17.58 -0.73 10.18
N TRP A 139 17.49 0.59 10.38
CA TRP A 139 18.62 1.51 10.19
C TRP A 139 19.77 1.30 11.18
N ARG A 140 19.48 1.00 12.45
CA ARG A 140 20.53 0.67 13.43
C ARG A 140 21.31 -0.61 13.08
N GLY A 141 20.67 -1.56 12.39
CA GLY A 141 21.24 -2.84 11.99
C GLY A 141 21.65 -2.93 10.52
N VAL A 142 21.64 -1.83 9.77
CA VAL A 142 21.72 -1.86 8.30
C VAL A 142 23.01 -2.51 7.76
N SER A 143 24.13 -2.38 8.48
CA SER A 143 25.41 -2.99 8.11
C SER A 143 25.38 -4.52 8.11
N ASP A 144 24.53 -5.12 8.95
CA ASP A 144 24.36 -6.57 9.08
C ASP A 144 23.01 -7.03 8.52
N MET A 145 22.35 -6.19 7.70
CA MET A 145 21.00 -6.48 7.24
C MET A 145 20.99 -7.66 6.29
N THR A 146 20.25 -8.69 6.69
CA THR A 146 19.99 -9.86 5.87
C THR A 146 18.70 -9.66 5.08
N THR A 147 18.65 -10.25 3.90
CA THR A 147 17.44 -10.30 3.06
C THR A 147 16.40 -11.33 3.50
N GLY A 148 16.73 -12.09 4.55
CA GLY A 148 15.98 -13.26 4.99
C GLY A 148 16.20 -14.47 4.09
N ASP A 149 15.66 -15.61 4.51
CA ASP A 149 15.64 -16.81 3.68
C ASP A 149 14.45 -16.74 2.70
N VAL A 150 14.65 -17.21 1.47
CA VAL A 150 13.54 -17.39 0.52
C VAL A 150 12.67 -18.53 1.02
N VAL A 151 11.44 -18.22 1.44
CA VAL A 151 10.52 -19.20 2.03
C VAL A 151 9.90 -20.08 0.96
N LYS A 152 9.49 -19.46 -0.15
CA LYS A 152 8.89 -20.12 -1.30
C LYS A 152 9.24 -19.35 -2.56
N GLN A 153 9.61 -20.06 -3.62
CA GLN A 153 9.84 -19.49 -4.95
C GLN A 153 9.31 -20.46 -6.02
N TYR A 154 8.64 -19.89 -7.01
CA TYR A 154 8.19 -20.58 -8.21
C TYR A 154 9.02 -20.14 -9.41
N GLU A 155 9.27 -21.08 -10.32
CA GLU A 155 9.88 -20.77 -11.59
C GLU A 155 8.79 -20.30 -12.56
N THR A 156 8.85 -19.02 -12.92
CA THR A 156 7.92 -18.41 -13.90
C THR A 156 8.68 -17.99 -15.15
N ALA A 157 7.97 -17.96 -16.28
CA ALA A 157 8.55 -17.59 -17.56
C ALA A 157 9.01 -16.12 -17.57
N LYS A 158 10.18 -15.84 -18.16
CA LYS A 158 10.71 -14.49 -18.36
C LYS A 158 10.28 -13.97 -19.73
N TRP A 159 8.97 -13.88 -19.92
CA TRP A 159 8.38 -13.40 -21.17
C TRP A 159 8.33 -11.87 -21.25
N ASP A 160 8.02 -11.34 -22.42
CA ASP A 160 7.98 -9.92 -22.75
C ASP A 160 6.69 -9.55 -23.50
N GLN A 161 6.54 -8.28 -23.83
CA GLN A 161 5.42 -7.74 -24.61
C GLN A 161 5.75 -7.47 -26.08
N LEU A 162 7.02 -7.56 -26.46
CA LEU A 162 7.52 -7.37 -27.82
C LEU A 162 7.72 -8.71 -28.54
N SER A 163 8.47 -8.72 -29.64
CA SER A 163 8.79 -9.93 -30.39
C SER A 163 9.49 -10.97 -29.48
N PRO A 164 9.16 -12.28 -29.59
CA PRO A 164 8.18 -12.89 -30.49
C PRO A 164 6.73 -12.86 -29.97
N TYR A 165 6.53 -12.47 -28.71
CA TYR A 165 5.27 -12.55 -27.98
C TYR A 165 4.11 -11.80 -28.64
N ASN A 166 4.37 -10.71 -29.37
CA ASN A 166 3.35 -9.89 -30.03
C ASN A 166 3.17 -10.18 -31.53
N PHE A 167 3.71 -11.28 -32.08
CA PHE A 167 3.64 -11.56 -33.53
C PHE A 167 2.22 -11.60 -34.11
N LEU A 168 1.23 -11.97 -33.30
CA LEU A 168 -0.18 -12.01 -33.72
C LEU A 168 -1.00 -10.81 -33.27
N CYS A 169 -0.41 -9.87 -32.52
CA CYS A 169 -1.11 -8.65 -32.13
C CYS A 169 -1.42 -7.78 -33.36
N PRO A 170 -2.46 -6.91 -33.33
CA PRO A 170 -2.79 -6.04 -34.44
C PRO A 170 -1.66 -5.06 -34.80
N GLU A 171 -1.69 -4.53 -36.02
CA GLU A 171 -0.81 -3.44 -36.44
C GLU A 171 -1.59 -2.12 -36.54
N ILE A 172 -1.02 -1.06 -35.99
CA ILE A 172 -1.52 0.31 -36.17
C ILE A 172 -0.47 1.08 -36.95
N ASN A 173 -0.83 1.63 -38.11
CA ASN A 173 0.09 2.32 -39.02
C ASN A 173 1.33 1.47 -39.39
N ARG A 174 1.14 0.16 -39.60
CA ARG A 174 2.21 -0.83 -39.90
C ARG A 174 3.22 -1.06 -38.76
N ILE A 175 2.89 -0.61 -37.55
CA ILE A 175 3.68 -0.89 -36.35
C ILE A 175 2.90 -1.90 -35.52
N ARG A 176 3.55 -3.01 -35.20
CA ARG A 176 2.97 -4.05 -34.35
C ARG A 176 2.71 -3.49 -32.95
N THR A 177 1.49 -3.67 -32.46
CA THR A 177 1.12 -3.33 -31.09
C THR A 177 1.83 -4.26 -30.11
N VAL A 178 1.99 -3.85 -28.85
CA VAL A 178 2.53 -4.72 -27.79
C VAL A 178 1.43 -5.64 -27.27
N THR A 179 1.79 -6.76 -26.62
CA THR A 179 0.78 -7.64 -26.00
C THR A 179 0.00 -6.96 -24.87
N GLY A 180 0.67 -6.10 -24.10
CA GLY A 180 0.13 -5.48 -22.88
C GLY A 180 0.52 -6.25 -21.61
N CYS A 181 0.67 -5.53 -20.50
CA CYS A 181 1.12 -6.11 -19.23
C CYS A 181 0.13 -7.14 -18.66
N VAL A 182 -1.18 -6.90 -18.77
CA VAL A 182 -2.22 -7.83 -18.31
C VAL A 182 -2.15 -9.15 -19.08
N ALA A 183 -2.12 -9.09 -20.41
CA ALA A 183 -2.04 -10.30 -21.25
C ALA A 183 -0.77 -11.09 -20.97
N THR A 184 0.36 -10.40 -20.81
CA THR A 184 1.67 -11.01 -20.52
C THR A 184 1.69 -11.68 -19.15
N ALA A 185 1.25 -11.01 -18.10
CA ALA A 185 1.22 -11.57 -16.76
C ALA A 185 0.26 -12.78 -16.67
N VAL A 186 -0.93 -12.68 -17.29
CA VAL A 186 -1.85 -13.82 -17.39
C VAL A 186 -1.23 -14.99 -18.16
N ALA A 187 -0.57 -14.73 -19.30
CA ALA A 187 0.08 -15.76 -20.09
C ALA A 187 1.22 -16.46 -19.33
N ILE A 188 2.03 -15.72 -18.57
CA ILE A 188 3.09 -16.29 -17.72
C ILE A 188 2.49 -17.20 -16.63
N LEU A 189 1.36 -16.80 -16.01
CA LEU A 189 0.67 -17.66 -15.04
C LEU A 189 0.08 -18.90 -15.71
N MET A 190 -0.56 -18.76 -16.87
CA MET A 190 -1.06 -19.91 -17.64
C MET A 190 0.06 -20.86 -18.02
N ARG A 191 1.24 -20.33 -18.36
CA ARG A 191 2.43 -21.11 -18.62
C ARG A 191 2.96 -21.84 -17.39
N TYR A 192 2.94 -21.21 -16.22
CA TYR A 192 3.32 -21.86 -14.96
C TYR A 192 2.39 -23.04 -14.64
N TYR A 193 1.09 -22.88 -14.85
CA TYR A 193 0.12 -23.96 -14.64
C TYR A 193 0.06 -24.99 -15.77
N GLU A 194 0.65 -24.68 -16.93
CA GLU A 194 0.51 -25.42 -18.19
C GLU A 194 -0.97 -25.76 -18.46
N TRP A 195 -1.81 -24.73 -18.39
CA TRP A 195 -3.27 -24.87 -18.41
C TRP A 195 -3.97 -23.73 -19.16
N PRO A 196 -5.06 -24.02 -19.90
CA PRO A 196 -5.66 -25.33 -20.16
C PRO A 196 -4.97 -26.08 -21.31
N ASP A 197 -5.41 -27.31 -21.59
CA ASP A 197 -5.09 -28.02 -22.84
C ASP A 197 -5.65 -27.29 -24.07
N VAL A 198 -6.88 -26.79 -23.96
CA VAL A 198 -7.61 -26.06 -25.00
C VAL A 198 -8.60 -25.10 -24.36
N GLY A 199 -8.65 -23.86 -24.86
CA GLY A 199 -9.71 -22.91 -24.49
C GLY A 199 -11.08 -23.34 -25.01
N THR A 200 -12.15 -22.78 -24.48
CA THR A 200 -13.53 -23.14 -24.86
C THR A 200 -14.33 -21.94 -25.31
N GLY A 201 -15.17 -22.11 -26.33
CA GLY A 201 -16.10 -21.08 -26.80
C GLY A 201 -15.46 -20.04 -27.72
N THR A 202 -16.11 -18.89 -27.85
CA THR A 202 -15.70 -17.81 -28.75
C THR A 202 -15.57 -16.52 -27.96
N LEU A 203 -14.38 -15.93 -28.01
CA LEU A 203 -14.12 -14.59 -27.47
C LEU A 203 -14.87 -13.56 -28.34
N PRO A 204 -15.64 -12.63 -27.74
CA PRO A 204 -16.48 -11.73 -28.48
C PRO A 204 -15.67 -10.68 -29.26
N ALA A 205 -16.20 -10.24 -30.41
CA ALA A 205 -15.68 -9.07 -31.10
C ALA A 205 -15.91 -7.80 -30.27
N TYR A 206 -15.01 -6.83 -30.39
CA TYR A 206 -15.15 -5.52 -29.75
C TYR A 206 -14.47 -4.42 -30.58
N ASN A 207 -14.90 -3.18 -30.33
CA ASN A 207 -14.32 -1.98 -30.92
C ASN A 207 -13.73 -1.11 -29.82
N TYR A 208 -12.64 -0.42 -30.13
CA TYR A 208 -12.03 0.57 -29.25
C TYR A 208 -11.37 1.67 -30.07
N THR A 209 -10.94 2.74 -29.38
CA THR A 209 -10.25 3.86 -30.01
C THR A 209 -8.82 3.90 -29.50
N ALA A 210 -7.85 3.73 -30.39
CA ALA A 210 -6.44 3.91 -30.07
C ALA A 210 -6.03 5.39 -30.21
N HIS A 211 -5.28 5.90 -29.25
CA HIS A 211 -4.74 7.27 -29.28
C HIS A 211 -3.26 7.25 -29.67
N ILE A 212 -2.94 7.77 -30.87
CA ILE A 212 -1.57 7.82 -31.41
C ILE A 212 -1.22 9.27 -31.72
N ASN A 213 -0.18 9.83 -31.08
CA ASN A 213 0.33 11.17 -31.36
C ASN A 213 -0.79 12.24 -31.38
N GLY A 214 -1.73 12.16 -30.44
CA GLY A 214 -2.89 13.06 -30.33
C GLY A 214 -4.01 12.82 -31.35
N ARG A 215 -4.00 11.70 -32.09
CA ARG A 215 -5.07 11.31 -33.02
C ARG A 215 -5.80 10.07 -32.52
N GLU A 216 -7.10 10.06 -32.73
CA GLU A 216 -7.97 8.91 -32.48
C GLU A 216 -8.05 8.02 -33.72
N ILE A 217 -7.81 6.72 -33.55
CA ILE A 217 -7.89 5.72 -34.61
C ILE A 217 -8.83 4.61 -34.13
N SER A 218 -9.97 4.47 -34.80
CA SER A 218 -10.90 3.37 -34.49
C SER A 218 -10.28 2.02 -34.86
N GLN A 219 -10.41 1.06 -33.97
CA GLN A 219 -9.91 -0.31 -34.13
C GLN A 219 -11.05 -1.31 -33.90
N THR A 220 -10.97 -2.44 -34.58
CA THR A 220 -11.91 -3.56 -34.44
C THR A 220 -11.11 -4.83 -34.22
N VAL A 221 -11.41 -5.53 -33.13
CA VAL A 221 -10.92 -6.89 -32.89
C VAL A 221 -12.06 -7.85 -33.22
N PRO A 222 -11.89 -8.74 -34.22
CA PRO A 222 -12.93 -9.68 -34.59
C PRO A 222 -13.14 -10.74 -33.50
N GLU A 223 -14.27 -11.43 -33.56
CA GLU A 223 -14.51 -12.59 -32.69
C GLU A 223 -13.47 -13.67 -32.95
N ARG A 224 -13.13 -14.41 -31.89
CA ARG A 224 -12.06 -15.40 -31.95
C ARG A 224 -12.50 -16.69 -31.28
N THR A 225 -12.69 -17.73 -32.09
CA THR A 225 -13.06 -19.06 -31.58
C THR A 225 -11.83 -19.75 -31.00
N LEU A 226 -11.93 -20.18 -29.75
CA LEU A 226 -10.93 -21.00 -29.08
C LEU A 226 -11.14 -22.47 -29.46
N GLY A 227 -10.05 -23.23 -29.49
CA GLY A 227 -10.07 -24.62 -29.96
C GLY A 227 -8.72 -25.17 -30.37
N ASN A 228 -7.71 -24.31 -30.55
CA ASN A 228 -6.33 -24.73 -30.72
C ASN A 228 -5.78 -25.25 -29.40
N THR A 229 -5.12 -26.41 -29.44
CA THR A 229 -4.42 -26.96 -28.27
C THR A 229 -3.21 -26.09 -27.95
N TYR A 230 -3.06 -25.70 -26.68
CA TYR A 230 -1.85 -25.01 -26.23
C TYR A 230 -0.73 -26.04 -26.04
N ALA A 231 0.25 -26.03 -26.93
CA ALA A 231 1.40 -26.93 -26.84
C ALA A 231 2.41 -26.41 -25.82
N TRP A 232 2.14 -26.55 -24.52
CA TRP A 232 2.97 -26.00 -23.43
C TRP A 232 4.45 -26.38 -23.51
N ASN A 233 4.75 -27.59 -24.01
CA ASN A 233 6.13 -28.05 -24.26
C ASN A 233 6.87 -27.21 -25.32
N ASN A 234 6.15 -26.56 -26.23
CA ASN A 234 6.68 -25.65 -27.25
C ASN A 234 6.70 -24.18 -26.78
N MET A 235 6.39 -23.92 -25.51
CA MET A 235 6.49 -22.60 -24.92
C MET A 235 7.59 -22.63 -23.86
N PRO A 236 8.87 -22.43 -24.19
CA PRO A 236 9.93 -22.36 -23.18
C PRO A 236 9.74 -21.18 -22.23
N LEU A 237 10.39 -21.25 -21.06
CA LEU A 237 10.36 -20.18 -20.06
C LEU A 237 11.11 -18.92 -20.51
N GLU A 238 12.02 -19.05 -21.47
CA GLU A 238 12.79 -17.95 -22.06
C GLU A 238 12.88 -18.18 -23.57
N TYR A 239 12.86 -17.09 -24.34
CA TYR A 239 13.06 -17.11 -25.79
C TYR A 239 14.37 -16.41 -26.11
N ASP A 240 15.16 -17.02 -26.98
CA ASP A 240 16.38 -16.42 -27.51
C ASP A 240 16.38 -16.44 -29.05
N TRP A 241 17.49 -15.99 -29.65
CA TRP A 241 17.66 -15.90 -31.10
C TRP A 241 17.68 -17.27 -31.83
N ASN A 242 17.78 -18.40 -31.10
CA ASN A 242 17.68 -19.75 -31.66
C ASN A 242 16.26 -20.32 -31.59
N SER A 243 15.30 -19.58 -31.03
CA SER A 243 13.91 -20.01 -30.95
C SER A 243 13.36 -20.31 -32.34
N SER A 244 12.58 -21.39 -32.45
CA SER A 244 11.97 -21.76 -33.72
C SER A 244 10.70 -20.96 -33.97
N GLU A 245 10.36 -20.75 -35.24
CA GLU A 245 9.09 -20.12 -35.64
C GLU A 245 7.87 -20.83 -35.01
N VAL A 246 7.94 -22.15 -34.81
CA VAL A 246 6.89 -22.93 -34.13
C VAL A 246 6.72 -22.46 -32.69
N THR A 247 7.81 -22.48 -31.91
CA THR A 247 7.79 -22.06 -30.50
C THR A 247 7.37 -20.61 -30.33
N GLU A 248 7.77 -19.74 -31.26
CA GLU A 248 7.42 -18.31 -31.27
C GLU A 248 5.93 -18.09 -31.56
N ASN A 249 5.37 -18.80 -32.55
CA ASN A 249 3.94 -18.72 -32.86
C ASN A 249 3.05 -19.27 -31.74
N GLU A 250 3.50 -20.29 -31.00
CA GLU A 250 2.75 -20.85 -29.86
C GLU A 250 2.57 -19.81 -28.76
N VAL A 251 3.64 -19.13 -28.33
CA VAL A 251 3.52 -18.06 -27.32
C VAL A 251 2.77 -16.85 -27.86
N ALA A 252 2.96 -16.47 -29.13
CA ALA A 252 2.22 -15.37 -29.73
C ALA A 252 0.71 -15.66 -29.80
N THR A 253 0.33 -16.92 -30.02
CA THR A 253 -1.07 -17.38 -29.99
C THR A 253 -1.66 -17.22 -28.61
N LEU A 254 -0.96 -17.72 -27.58
CA LEU A 254 -1.39 -17.57 -26.19
C LEU A 254 -1.51 -16.09 -25.78
N MET A 255 -0.50 -15.27 -26.10
CA MET A 255 -0.49 -13.84 -25.78
C MET A 255 -1.65 -13.09 -26.44
N TYR A 256 -1.93 -13.39 -27.71
CA TYR A 256 -3.05 -12.78 -28.41
C TYR A 256 -4.39 -13.25 -27.85
N ASP A 257 -4.55 -14.54 -27.53
CA ASP A 257 -5.75 -15.07 -26.86
C ASP A 257 -6.00 -14.37 -25.53
N CYS A 258 -4.97 -14.22 -24.70
CA CYS A 258 -5.04 -13.49 -23.43
C CYS A 258 -5.44 -12.02 -23.63
N GLY A 259 -4.88 -11.35 -24.65
CA GLY A 259 -5.23 -9.96 -24.97
C GLY A 259 -6.69 -9.80 -25.43
N VAL A 260 -7.15 -10.64 -26.36
CA VAL A 260 -8.54 -10.61 -26.84
C VAL A 260 -9.52 -10.97 -25.71
N MET A 261 -9.16 -11.96 -24.87
CA MET A 261 -9.96 -12.37 -23.71
C MET A 261 -10.11 -11.24 -22.69
N ALA A 262 -9.05 -10.45 -22.49
CA ALA A 262 -9.06 -9.27 -21.63
C ALA A 262 -9.75 -8.05 -22.26
N GLN A 263 -10.23 -8.17 -23.51
CA GLN A 263 -10.71 -7.05 -24.34
C GLN A 263 -9.70 -5.91 -24.43
N ALA A 264 -8.43 -6.27 -24.65
CA ALA A 264 -7.33 -5.32 -24.65
C ALA A 264 -7.47 -4.25 -25.74
N GLU A 265 -7.24 -3.01 -25.37
CA GLU A 265 -7.09 -1.88 -26.28
C GLU A 265 -5.66 -1.90 -26.83
N PHE A 266 -5.42 -2.71 -27.87
CA PHE A 266 -4.09 -2.89 -28.44
C PHE A 266 -3.52 -1.57 -28.97
N ASN A 267 -2.31 -1.23 -28.54
CA ASN A 267 -1.63 0.01 -28.94
C ASN A 267 -0.11 -0.20 -29.09
N ILE A 268 0.55 0.71 -29.79
CA ILE A 268 2.01 0.68 -29.99
C ILE A 268 2.73 1.17 -28.74
N ALA A 269 3.92 0.63 -28.47
CA ALA A 269 4.70 0.95 -27.28
C ALA A 269 4.94 2.47 -27.12
N SER A 270 5.26 3.17 -28.22
CA SER A 270 5.54 4.60 -28.21
C SER A 270 4.32 5.49 -27.96
N ALA A 271 3.11 4.93 -27.89
CA ALA A 271 1.85 5.64 -27.66
C ALA A 271 1.13 5.18 -26.38
N GLY A 272 1.89 4.67 -25.39
CA GLY A 272 1.36 4.22 -24.10
C GLY A 272 1.18 2.71 -23.98
N GLY A 273 1.26 1.97 -25.11
CA GLY A 273 1.12 0.52 -25.12
C GLY A 273 -0.31 0.02 -24.88
N THR A 274 -0.47 -1.29 -24.86
CA THR A 274 -1.77 -1.96 -24.79
C THR A 274 -2.34 -1.97 -23.37
N GLY A 275 -3.55 -1.46 -23.20
CA GLY A 275 -4.29 -1.43 -21.94
C GLY A 275 -5.39 -2.49 -21.87
N ALA A 276 -5.67 -3.04 -20.69
CA ALA A 276 -6.79 -3.96 -20.48
C ALA A 276 -7.26 -3.92 -19.01
N ALA A 277 -8.52 -4.27 -18.76
CA ALA A 277 -9.05 -4.35 -17.40
C ALA A 277 -8.79 -5.73 -16.78
N THR A 278 -8.13 -5.77 -15.62
CA THR A 278 -7.78 -7.02 -14.91
C THR A 278 -8.99 -7.90 -14.64
N LEU A 279 -10.11 -7.34 -14.14
CA LEU A 279 -11.32 -8.15 -13.87
C LEU A 279 -11.91 -8.77 -15.14
N THR A 280 -11.79 -8.12 -16.31
CA THR A 280 -12.22 -8.71 -17.59
C THR A 280 -11.35 -9.92 -17.95
N ALA A 281 -10.03 -9.79 -17.82
CA ALA A 281 -9.09 -10.90 -18.06
C ALA A 281 -9.36 -12.08 -17.11
N VAL A 282 -9.52 -11.81 -15.81
CA VAL A 282 -9.78 -12.82 -14.77
C VAL A 282 -11.12 -13.52 -14.99
N ARG A 283 -12.17 -12.76 -15.34
CA ARG A 283 -13.46 -13.34 -15.72
C ARG A 283 -13.28 -14.26 -16.93
N GLY A 284 -12.50 -13.83 -17.92
CA GLY A 284 -12.20 -14.62 -19.10
C GLY A 284 -11.47 -15.93 -18.78
N LEU A 285 -10.54 -15.94 -17.82
CA LEU A 285 -9.88 -17.16 -17.35
C LEU A 285 -10.91 -18.20 -16.85
N ALA A 286 -11.90 -17.74 -16.08
CA ALA A 286 -12.95 -18.60 -15.55
C ALA A 286 -13.97 -19.06 -16.62
N GLU A 287 -14.29 -18.20 -17.60
CA GLU A 287 -15.29 -18.48 -18.65
C GLU A 287 -14.73 -19.33 -19.81
N TYR A 288 -13.50 -19.02 -20.25
CA TYR A 288 -12.94 -19.55 -21.49
C TYR A 288 -11.73 -20.47 -21.28
N MET A 289 -11.01 -20.35 -20.15
CA MET A 289 -9.75 -21.06 -19.92
C MET A 289 -9.80 -22.10 -18.80
N LYS A 290 -11.00 -22.48 -18.34
CA LYS A 290 -11.24 -23.54 -17.35
C LYS A 290 -10.53 -23.29 -15.98
N TYR A 291 -10.38 -22.03 -15.57
CA TYR A 291 -9.91 -21.68 -14.23
C TYR A 291 -11.04 -21.67 -13.20
N ASP A 292 -10.67 -21.75 -11.91
CA ASP A 292 -11.62 -21.72 -10.80
C ASP A 292 -12.43 -20.41 -10.77
N LYS A 293 -13.75 -20.54 -10.61
CA LYS A 293 -14.68 -19.39 -10.60
C LYS A 293 -14.65 -18.61 -9.29
N SER A 294 -14.07 -19.17 -8.22
CA SER A 294 -14.06 -18.53 -6.91
C SER A 294 -12.98 -17.45 -6.74
N MET A 295 -12.28 -17.11 -7.83
CA MET A 295 -11.24 -16.08 -7.83
C MET A 295 -11.78 -14.71 -7.37
N LEU A 296 -10.96 -13.97 -6.62
CA LEU A 296 -11.27 -12.64 -6.11
C LEU A 296 -10.12 -11.68 -6.40
N CYS A 297 -10.40 -10.58 -7.08
CA CYS A 297 -9.47 -9.46 -7.17
C CYS A 297 -9.73 -8.53 -5.97
N LEU A 298 -8.80 -8.52 -5.02
CA LEU A 298 -8.92 -7.75 -3.79
C LEU A 298 -7.99 -6.55 -3.86
N ARG A 299 -8.37 -5.43 -3.23
CA ARG A 299 -7.57 -4.21 -3.23
C ARG A 299 -6.77 -4.10 -1.95
N ARG A 300 -5.51 -3.69 -2.08
CA ARG A 300 -4.58 -3.44 -0.98
C ARG A 300 -5.14 -2.51 0.08
N GLU A 301 -5.82 -1.46 -0.36
CA GLU A 301 -6.33 -0.35 0.47
C GLU A 301 -7.42 -0.78 1.47
N TRP A 302 -7.96 -2.00 1.35
CA TRP A 302 -8.99 -2.54 2.24
C TRP A 302 -8.45 -3.28 3.46
N TYR A 303 -7.12 -3.43 3.53
CA TYR A 303 -6.42 -4.24 4.51
C TYR A 303 -5.29 -3.43 5.14
N SER A 304 -5.02 -3.72 6.40
CA SER A 304 -3.75 -3.30 7.00
C SER A 304 -2.58 -3.96 6.26
N ASP A 305 -1.40 -3.37 6.37
CA ASP A 305 -0.17 -3.89 5.76
C ASP A 305 0.13 -5.32 6.23
N THR A 306 0.04 -5.58 7.55
CA THR A 306 0.19 -6.93 8.12
C THR A 306 -0.81 -7.92 7.53
N GLU A 307 -2.10 -7.57 7.46
CA GLU A 307 -3.13 -8.44 6.88
C GLU A 307 -2.85 -8.73 5.41
N TRP A 308 -2.48 -7.71 4.63
CA TRP A 308 -2.24 -7.84 3.20
C TRP A 308 -1.01 -8.71 2.91
N ILE A 309 0.10 -8.48 3.62
CA ILE A 309 1.31 -9.31 3.50
C ILE A 309 0.98 -10.76 3.81
N GLN A 310 0.32 -11.03 4.94
CA GLN A 310 -0.09 -12.38 5.31
C GLN A 310 -1.00 -13.03 4.26
N MET A 311 -1.92 -12.27 3.65
CA MET A 311 -2.74 -12.77 2.56
C MET A 311 -1.89 -13.19 1.35
N LEU A 312 -0.95 -12.34 0.91
CA LEU A 312 -0.06 -12.64 -0.21
C LEU A 312 0.83 -13.86 0.07
N GLU A 313 1.44 -13.93 1.25
CA GLU A 313 2.27 -15.07 1.66
C GLU A 313 1.46 -16.37 1.65
N ASN A 314 0.25 -16.35 2.22
CA ASN A 314 -0.64 -17.50 2.23
C ASN A 314 -1.05 -17.93 0.81
N GLU A 315 -1.34 -16.98 -0.08
CA GLU A 315 -1.66 -17.26 -1.48
C GLU A 315 -0.46 -17.92 -2.20
N ILE A 316 0.75 -17.35 -2.04
CA ILE A 316 1.99 -17.94 -2.58
C ILE A 316 2.22 -19.34 -2.03
N MET A 317 1.98 -19.56 -0.73
CA MET A 317 2.22 -20.86 -0.10
C MET A 317 1.20 -21.93 -0.50
N THR A 318 -0.06 -21.56 -0.67
CA THR A 318 -1.17 -22.53 -0.77
C THR A 318 -1.78 -22.65 -2.16
N VAL A 319 -1.58 -21.64 -3.02
CA VAL A 319 -2.15 -21.59 -4.38
C VAL A 319 -1.05 -21.55 -5.43
N GLY A 320 -0.18 -20.54 -5.43
CA GLY A 320 0.85 -20.35 -6.44
C GLY A 320 1.28 -18.90 -6.63
N PRO A 321 2.00 -18.57 -7.73
CA PRO A 321 2.37 -17.20 -8.05
C PRO A 321 1.12 -16.29 -8.17
N VAL A 322 1.24 -15.06 -7.68
CA VAL A 322 0.14 -14.11 -7.53
C VAL A 322 0.15 -13.11 -8.67
N LEU A 323 -0.99 -12.95 -9.35
CA LEU A 323 -1.21 -11.83 -10.27
C LEU A 323 -1.37 -10.57 -9.41
N TYR A 324 -0.41 -9.65 -9.50
CA TYR A 324 -0.38 -8.44 -8.68
C TYR A 324 -0.29 -7.20 -9.56
N GLY A 325 -1.02 -6.16 -9.19
CA GLY A 325 -1.14 -4.97 -10.00
C GLY A 325 -1.29 -3.71 -9.18
N GLY A 326 -1.34 -2.61 -9.93
CA GLY A 326 -1.65 -1.29 -9.41
C GLY A 326 -2.04 -0.37 -10.55
N ALA A 327 -2.72 0.72 -10.23
CA ALA A 327 -2.98 1.77 -11.21
C ALA A 327 -2.39 3.08 -10.70
N THR A 328 -1.90 3.92 -11.61
CA THR A 328 -1.55 5.31 -11.27
C THR A 328 -2.81 6.14 -10.99
N LEU A 329 -2.65 7.38 -10.48
CA LEU A 329 -3.74 8.35 -10.37
C LEU A 329 -4.34 8.75 -11.71
N SER A 330 -3.62 8.56 -12.83
CA SER A 330 -4.15 8.71 -14.19
C SER A 330 -4.90 7.46 -14.69
N ASN A 331 -5.12 6.47 -13.81
CA ASN A 331 -5.78 5.20 -14.10
C ASN A 331 -5.03 4.35 -15.15
N GLU A 332 -3.71 4.49 -15.22
CA GLU A 332 -2.84 3.61 -16.02
C GLU A 332 -2.57 2.35 -15.20
N GLY A 333 -3.23 1.26 -15.57
CA GLY A 333 -3.10 -0.04 -14.92
C GLY A 333 -1.81 -0.77 -15.30
N HIS A 334 -1.23 -1.47 -14.33
CA HIS A 334 0.00 -2.22 -14.45
C HIS A 334 -0.15 -3.58 -13.80
N GLN A 335 0.33 -4.62 -14.48
CA GLN A 335 0.24 -6.00 -13.99
C GLN A 335 1.61 -6.67 -14.05
N PHE A 336 1.90 -7.48 -13.04
CA PHE A 336 3.11 -8.29 -12.88
C PHE A 336 2.80 -9.49 -11.98
N ILE A 337 3.81 -10.30 -11.68
CA ILE A 337 3.64 -11.52 -10.90
C ILE A 337 4.52 -11.46 -9.66
N LEU A 338 3.95 -11.82 -8.51
CA LEU A 338 4.74 -12.16 -7.32
C LEU A 338 4.95 -13.68 -7.31
N ASP A 339 6.19 -14.13 -7.46
CA ASP A 339 6.51 -15.56 -7.56
C ASP A 339 7.41 -16.11 -6.46
N ALA A 340 7.78 -15.27 -5.49
CA ALA A 340 8.48 -15.69 -4.28
C ALA A 340 8.27 -14.69 -3.13
N TYR A 341 8.62 -15.11 -1.91
CA TYR A 341 8.80 -14.18 -0.79
C TYR A 341 9.89 -14.65 0.18
N THR A 342 10.42 -13.72 0.99
CA THR A 342 11.44 -14.00 2.02
C THR A 342 10.87 -13.83 3.43
N THR A 343 11.60 -14.33 4.43
CA THR A 343 11.26 -14.14 5.86
C THR A 343 11.27 -12.68 6.31
N GLU A 344 11.80 -11.77 5.50
CA GLU A 344 11.85 -10.32 5.75
C GLU A 344 10.83 -9.55 4.87
N ASN A 345 9.75 -10.20 4.44
CA ASN A 345 8.63 -9.63 3.70
C ASN A 345 8.99 -8.99 2.34
N TYR A 346 10.09 -9.41 1.72
CA TYR A 346 10.36 -9.05 0.33
C TYR A 346 9.66 -10.03 -0.61
N PHE A 347 9.00 -9.52 -1.64
CA PHE A 347 8.34 -10.33 -2.67
C PHE A 347 9.13 -10.26 -3.98
N ARG A 348 9.38 -11.42 -4.60
CA ARG A 348 10.02 -11.45 -5.91
C ARG A 348 9.01 -11.08 -6.98
N VAL A 349 9.31 -10.02 -7.72
CA VAL A 349 8.49 -9.51 -8.81
C VAL A 349 9.07 -9.95 -10.15
N ASN A 350 8.20 -10.55 -10.98
CA ASN A 350 8.42 -10.75 -12.40
C ASN A 350 7.62 -9.70 -13.18
N TRP A 351 8.32 -8.75 -13.82
CA TRP A 351 7.71 -7.62 -14.53
C TRP A 351 7.14 -7.97 -15.90
N GLY A 352 7.37 -9.19 -16.42
CA GLY A 352 7.02 -9.54 -17.80
C GLY A 352 7.83 -8.73 -18.82
N TRP A 353 9.13 -8.59 -18.56
CA TRP A 353 10.06 -7.81 -19.40
C TRP A 353 11.39 -8.55 -19.60
N SER A 354 11.31 -9.77 -20.16
CA SER A 354 12.48 -10.63 -20.45
C SER A 354 13.38 -10.93 -19.25
N GLY A 355 12.84 -10.81 -18.02
CA GLY A 355 13.59 -10.98 -16.78
C GLY A 355 14.38 -9.76 -16.31
N HIS A 356 14.43 -8.69 -17.12
CA HIS A 356 15.12 -7.46 -16.74
C HIS A 356 14.50 -6.85 -15.49
N SER A 357 15.36 -6.44 -14.55
CA SER A 357 14.97 -5.86 -13.26
C SER A 357 14.07 -6.75 -12.37
N ASN A 358 13.92 -8.04 -12.69
CA ASN A 358 13.27 -8.98 -11.77
C ASN A 358 14.09 -9.06 -10.47
N GLY A 359 13.40 -9.06 -9.34
CA GLY A 359 14.05 -8.94 -8.04
C GLY A 359 13.05 -8.98 -6.91
N PHE A 360 13.56 -8.95 -5.69
CA PHE A 360 12.81 -8.91 -4.45
C PHE A 360 12.55 -7.46 -4.04
N PHE A 361 11.30 -7.09 -3.83
CA PHE A 361 10.88 -5.72 -3.49
C PHE A 361 9.98 -5.74 -2.27
N LEU A 362 10.03 -4.66 -1.47
CA LEU A 362 9.00 -4.42 -0.46
C LEU A 362 7.74 -3.88 -1.13
N ILE A 363 6.56 -4.37 -0.71
CA ILE A 363 5.26 -3.88 -1.19
C ILE A 363 5.01 -2.41 -0.78
N SER A 364 5.63 -1.97 0.31
CA SER A 364 5.57 -0.61 0.86
C SER A 364 6.99 -0.12 1.20
N ALA A 365 7.26 1.18 1.02
CA ALA A 365 8.52 1.76 1.47
C ALA A 365 8.54 2.00 3.00
N LEU A 366 7.36 2.03 3.62
CA LEU A 366 7.14 2.31 5.03
C LEU A 366 6.87 1.02 5.83
N ASN A 367 6.87 1.12 7.16
CA ASN A 367 6.66 0.00 8.07
C ASN A 367 5.29 -0.68 7.87
N PRO A 368 5.23 -2.00 7.66
CA PRO A 368 3.96 -2.74 7.63
C PRO A 368 3.27 -2.90 9.00
N ASP A 369 3.95 -2.63 10.12
CA ASP A 369 3.37 -2.81 11.46
C ASP A 369 2.78 -1.52 12.07
N ASP A 370 2.86 -0.38 11.36
CA ASP A 370 2.30 0.88 11.85
C ASP A 370 0.78 0.95 11.62
N GLN A 371 0.06 0.66 12.69
CA GLN A 371 -1.39 0.76 12.76
C GLN A 371 -1.87 2.21 12.89
N GLY A 372 -2.49 2.71 11.83
CA GLY A 372 -3.33 3.88 11.85
C GLY A 372 -4.01 4.02 10.50
N ALA A 373 -5.32 4.21 10.48
CA ALA A 373 -6.09 4.52 9.29
C ALA A 373 -5.43 5.70 8.54
N GLY A 374 -4.58 5.41 7.55
CA GLY A 374 -3.74 6.42 6.88
C GLY A 374 -2.33 6.01 6.44
N GLY A 375 -1.84 4.82 6.79
CA GLY A 375 -0.48 4.34 6.45
C GLY A 375 -0.17 4.18 4.95
N SER A 376 -1.18 4.16 4.07
CA SER A 376 -1.00 4.11 2.60
C SER A 376 -1.43 5.40 1.90
N THR A 377 -1.20 6.56 2.52
CA THR A 377 -1.57 7.85 1.89
C THR A 377 -0.55 8.36 0.86
N GLY A 378 0.37 7.51 0.36
CA GLY A 378 1.16 7.80 -0.84
C GLY A 378 0.26 7.78 -2.07
N GLY A 379 0.36 8.81 -2.92
CA GLY A 379 -0.42 8.89 -4.15
C GLY A 379 0.01 7.86 -5.20
N GLY A 380 -0.44 8.12 -6.43
CA GLY A 380 0.05 7.45 -7.62
C GLY A 380 -0.42 6.01 -7.70
N PHE A 381 0.49 5.12 -7.34
CA PHE A 381 0.46 3.68 -7.60
C PHE A 381 0.11 2.85 -6.34
N ILE A 382 0.01 3.49 -5.18
CA ILE A 382 -0.32 2.82 -3.90
C ILE A 382 -1.81 2.91 -3.60
N ALA A 383 -2.45 3.99 -4.06
CA ALA A 383 -3.88 3.99 -4.30
C ALA A 383 -4.14 3.06 -5.50
N ASN A 384 -5.01 2.06 -5.35
CA ASN A 384 -5.37 1.08 -6.38
C ASN A 384 -4.40 -0.10 -6.62
N GLN A 385 -3.54 -0.48 -5.69
CA GLN A 385 -2.92 -1.83 -5.76
C GLN A 385 -3.99 -2.92 -5.61
N ASP A 386 -3.86 -3.98 -6.40
CA ASP A 386 -4.72 -5.15 -6.33
C ASP A 386 -3.93 -6.45 -6.48
N ALA A 387 -4.53 -7.52 -5.98
CA ALA A 387 -4.02 -8.88 -6.16
C ALA A 387 -5.16 -9.84 -6.41
N LEU A 388 -4.90 -10.82 -7.26
CA LEU A 388 -5.82 -11.91 -7.52
C LEU A 388 -5.56 -13.07 -6.56
N PHE A 389 -6.60 -13.47 -5.85
CA PHE A 389 -6.60 -14.61 -4.95
C PHE A 389 -7.40 -15.77 -5.53
N GLY A 390 -6.92 -17.00 -5.32
CA GLY A 390 -7.53 -18.24 -5.74
C GLY A 390 -7.32 -18.61 -7.21
N LEU A 391 -6.35 -18.00 -7.91
CA LEU A 391 -6.08 -18.34 -9.31
C LEU A 391 -5.45 -19.73 -9.40
N LYS A 392 -6.23 -20.69 -9.89
CA LYS A 392 -5.81 -22.06 -10.15
C LYS A 392 -6.70 -22.73 -11.20
N PRO A 393 -6.22 -23.77 -11.91
CA PRO A 393 -7.05 -24.63 -12.73
C PRO A 393 -8.26 -25.18 -11.96
N ALA A 394 -9.43 -25.22 -12.58
CA ALA A 394 -10.62 -25.77 -11.96
C ALA A 394 -10.49 -27.30 -11.81
N LYS A 395 -10.56 -27.81 -10.57
CA LYS A 395 -10.58 -29.27 -10.29
C LYS A 395 -11.98 -29.88 -10.40
N GLY A 396 -13.00 -29.06 -10.63
CA GLY A 396 -14.41 -29.45 -10.69
C GLY A 396 -15.29 -28.20 -10.82
N ASN A 397 -16.59 -28.36 -10.58
CA ASN A 397 -17.51 -27.22 -10.59
C ASN A 397 -17.26 -26.31 -9.37
N SER A 398 -16.84 -25.09 -9.64
CA SER A 398 -16.71 -23.99 -8.67
C SER A 398 -17.81 -22.95 -8.89
N ASN A 399 -18.13 -22.16 -7.86
CA ASN A 399 -19.09 -21.06 -7.97
C ASN A 399 -18.36 -19.71 -7.91
N TYR A 400 -18.93 -18.71 -8.58
CA TYR A 400 -18.46 -17.33 -8.46
C TYR A 400 -18.68 -16.81 -7.04
N GLN A 401 -17.69 -16.10 -6.52
CA GLN A 401 -17.78 -15.39 -5.26
C GLN A 401 -18.37 -14.00 -5.48
N THR A 402 -19.26 -13.58 -4.58
CA THR A 402 -19.74 -12.21 -4.51
C THR A 402 -18.69 -11.31 -3.86
N LEU A 403 -18.53 -10.10 -4.38
CA LEU A 403 -17.66 -9.08 -3.81
C LEU A 403 -18.29 -7.69 -3.98
N LEU A 404 -18.74 -7.10 -2.88
CA LEU A 404 -19.12 -5.69 -2.83
C LEU A 404 -18.06 -4.89 -2.07
N GLY A 405 -17.64 -3.77 -2.65
CA GLY A 405 -16.76 -2.78 -2.03
C GLY A 405 -17.45 -1.42 -1.87
N MET A 406 -16.91 -0.58 -1.00
CA MET A 406 -17.35 0.80 -0.80
C MET A 406 -16.38 1.74 -1.51
N LEU A 407 -16.92 2.63 -2.34
CA LEU A 407 -16.12 3.63 -3.07
C LEU A 407 -16.76 5.01 -2.92
N ALA A 408 -15.92 6.04 -2.85
CA ALA A 408 -16.37 7.41 -2.95
C ALA A 408 -16.88 7.71 -4.37
N GLY A 409 -17.88 8.57 -4.50
CA GLY A 409 -18.43 8.91 -5.81
C GLY A 409 -19.48 9.99 -5.76
N LYS A 410 -20.04 10.29 -6.95
CA LYS A 410 -21.16 11.22 -7.11
C LYS A 410 -22.31 10.54 -7.83
N THR A 411 -23.54 10.83 -7.42
CA THR A 411 -24.73 10.40 -8.15
C THR A 411 -24.86 11.16 -9.47
N GLY A 412 -25.72 10.69 -10.38
CA GLY A 412 -26.07 11.46 -11.58
C GLY A 412 -26.72 12.83 -11.28
N SER A 413 -27.23 13.02 -10.06
CA SER A 413 -27.74 14.32 -9.55
C SER A 413 -26.66 15.20 -8.90
N GLY A 414 -25.41 14.74 -8.82
CA GLY A 414 -24.27 15.49 -8.26
C GLY A 414 -24.08 15.36 -6.75
N GLU A 415 -24.90 14.58 -6.04
CA GLU A 415 -24.71 14.34 -4.59
C GLU A 415 -23.46 13.48 -4.37
N SER A 416 -22.56 13.96 -3.50
CA SER A 416 -21.30 13.28 -3.20
C SER A 416 -21.45 12.34 -2.01
N TYR A 417 -20.91 11.14 -2.13
CA TYR A 417 -20.89 10.12 -1.09
C TYR A 417 -19.44 9.65 -0.88
N SER A 418 -19.02 9.56 0.39
CA SER A 418 -17.67 9.11 0.80
C SER A 418 -17.77 8.05 1.90
N GLY A 419 -18.52 6.98 1.62
CA GLY A 419 -18.80 5.90 2.57
C GLY A 419 -19.97 6.18 3.52
N LEU A 420 -19.87 5.72 4.76
CA LEU A 420 -20.91 5.82 5.78
C LEU A 420 -21.04 7.25 6.34
N MET A 421 -22.27 7.73 6.45
CA MET A 421 -22.60 9.02 7.08
C MET A 421 -23.85 8.87 7.95
N THR A 422 -23.74 9.25 9.22
CA THR A 422 -24.82 9.12 10.22
C THR A 422 -25.42 10.48 10.57
N SER A 423 -26.71 10.49 10.92
CA SER A 423 -27.39 11.67 11.47
C SER A 423 -27.05 11.96 12.93
N GLU A 424 -26.43 11.00 13.64
CA GLU A 424 -26.18 11.05 15.08
C GLU A 424 -24.70 10.88 15.42
N THR A 425 -24.27 11.55 16.51
CA THR A 425 -22.93 11.41 17.10
C THR A 425 -22.94 10.56 18.37
N GLN A 426 -24.12 10.28 18.94
CA GLN A 426 -24.30 9.44 20.11
C GLN A 426 -25.40 8.40 19.85
N PHE A 427 -25.08 7.13 20.11
CA PHE A 427 -25.97 6.03 19.78
C PHE A 427 -26.67 5.49 21.03
N ASN A 428 -27.85 6.04 21.31
CA ASN A 428 -28.71 5.57 22.39
C ASN A 428 -29.49 4.31 21.98
N VAL A 429 -29.58 3.36 22.90
CA VAL A 429 -30.33 2.11 22.69
C VAL A 429 -31.80 2.42 22.43
N ASN A 430 -32.38 1.74 21.44
CA ASN A 430 -33.77 1.87 20.99
C ASN A 430 -34.16 3.25 20.42
N THR A 431 -33.18 4.11 20.09
CA THR A 431 -33.42 5.37 19.38
C THR A 431 -33.23 5.19 17.88
N ASN A 432 -34.14 5.75 17.08
CA ASN A 432 -34.04 5.71 15.62
C ASN A 432 -33.04 6.77 15.13
N PHE A 433 -32.22 6.41 14.16
CA PHE A 433 -31.32 7.32 13.44
C PHE A 433 -31.21 6.88 11.99
N THR A 434 -30.56 7.68 11.16
CA THR A 434 -30.37 7.35 9.75
C THR A 434 -28.89 7.26 9.43
N VAL A 435 -28.53 6.26 8.64
CA VAL A 435 -27.18 6.14 8.07
C VAL A 435 -27.30 6.07 6.55
N LYS A 436 -26.66 7.02 5.87
CA LYS A 436 -26.41 6.96 4.43
C LYS A 436 -25.18 6.10 4.20
N CYS A 437 -25.23 5.25 3.19
CA CYS A 437 -24.10 4.46 2.73
C CYS A 437 -23.74 4.88 1.30
N GLY A 438 -22.51 5.38 1.16
CA GLY A 438 -21.88 5.60 -0.13
C GLY A 438 -21.73 4.32 -0.92
N PHE A 439 -21.58 4.48 -2.24
CA PHE A 439 -21.82 3.44 -3.24
C PHE A 439 -21.27 2.06 -2.87
N PHE A 440 -22.17 1.07 -2.80
CA PHE A 440 -21.83 -0.33 -2.89
C PHE A 440 -21.52 -0.64 -4.35
N TRP A 441 -20.27 -0.96 -4.65
CA TRP A 441 -19.81 -1.34 -5.98
C TRP A 441 -19.68 -2.85 -6.09
N ASN A 442 -20.19 -3.42 -7.18
CA ASN A 442 -19.94 -4.81 -7.49
C ASN A 442 -18.55 -4.96 -8.12
N LEU A 443 -17.63 -5.57 -7.39
CA LEU A 443 -16.27 -5.87 -7.84
C LEU A 443 -16.07 -7.38 -8.07
N GLY A 444 -17.16 -8.16 -8.05
CA GLY A 444 -17.15 -9.58 -8.41
C GLY A 444 -17.11 -9.81 -9.92
N LEU A 445 -16.73 -11.02 -10.32
CA LEU A 445 -16.58 -11.41 -11.73
C LEU A 445 -17.90 -11.51 -12.50
N ILE A 446 -19.03 -11.53 -11.81
CA ILE A 446 -20.37 -11.62 -12.39
C ILE A 446 -21.32 -10.58 -11.76
N PRO A 447 -22.49 -10.31 -12.38
CA PRO A 447 -23.50 -9.47 -11.76
C PRO A 447 -23.90 -9.95 -10.36
N PHE A 448 -23.92 -9.03 -9.40
CA PHE A 448 -24.32 -9.29 -8.02
C PHE A 448 -25.84 -9.31 -7.91
N SER A 449 -26.38 -10.30 -7.20
CA SER A 449 -27.76 -10.32 -6.71
C SER A 449 -27.75 -10.72 -5.24
N GLY A 450 -28.55 -10.03 -4.42
CA GLY A 450 -28.58 -10.29 -2.99
C GLY A 450 -29.18 -9.15 -2.18
N LYS A 451 -28.71 -9.03 -0.94
CA LYS A 451 -29.20 -8.05 0.03
C LYS A 451 -28.04 -7.27 0.65
N VAL A 452 -28.33 -6.04 1.03
CA VAL A 452 -27.44 -5.16 1.80
C VAL A 452 -28.16 -4.65 3.06
N ALA A 453 -27.41 -4.41 4.12
CA ALA A 453 -27.90 -3.89 5.40
C ALA A 453 -26.76 -3.20 6.17
N LEU A 454 -27.08 -2.64 7.33
CA LEU A 454 -26.10 -2.19 8.32
C LEU A 454 -26.12 -3.08 9.55
N ALA A 455 -24.93 -3.32 10.08
CA ALA A 455 -24.71 -4.16 11.25
C ALA A 455 -23.85 -3.44 12.29
N ILE A 456 -24.02 -3.79 13.56
CA ILE A 456 -22.99 -3.61 14.58
C ILE A 456 -22.07 -4.81 14.55
N VAL A 457 -20.77 -4.56 14.52
CA VAL A 457 -19.71 -5.54 14.70
C VAL A 457 -18.89 -5.24 15.96
N ASP A 458 -18.30 -6.28 16.54
CA ASP A 458 -17.29 -6.12 17.59
C ASP A 458 -15.93 -5.68 17.00
N LYS A 459 -14.94 -5.48 17.87
CA LYS A 459 -13.56 -5.11 17.48
C LYS A 459 -12.87 -6.12 16.57
N ASN A 460 -13.35 -7.37 16.52
CA ASN A 460 -12.83 -8.44 15.68
C ASN A 460 -13.69 -8.61 14.42
N GLN A 461 -14.56 -7.65 14.10
CA GLN A 461 -15.48 -7.65 12.97
C GLN A 461 -16.56 -8.76 13.00
N ASN A 462 -16.84 -9.37 14.16
CA ASN A 462 -17.95 -10.32 14.27
C ASN A 462 -19.28 -9.58 14.35
N VAL A 463 -20.25 -9.96 13.51
CA VAL A 463 -21.59 -9.37 13.50
C VAL A 463 -22.34 -9.67 14.80
N ARG A 464 -22.74 -8.62 15.52
CA ARG A 464 -23.51 -8.71 16.77
C ARG A 464 -25.01 -8.49 16.55
N GLU A 465 -25.38 -7.53 15.71
CA GLU A 465 -26.78 -7.15 15.47
C GLU A 465 -26.91 -6.54 14.07
N LEU A 466 -27.94 -6.92 13.30
CA LEU A 466 -28.39 -6.13 12.15
C LEU A 466 -29.25 -4.98 12.67
N ILE A 467 -28.81 -3.74 12.45
CA ILE A 467 -29.46 -2.54 13.00
C ILE A 467 -30.38 -1.84 12.01
N SER A 468 -30.41 -2.30 10.76
CA SER A 468 -31.33 -1.82 9.72
C SER A 468 -32.20 -2.95 9.16
N GLY A 469 -33.26 -2.58 8.43
CA GLY A 469 -33.87 -3.50 7.47
C GLY A 469 -32.92 -3.84 6.32
N THR A 470 -33.23 -4.87 5.54
CA THR A 470 -32.45 -5.27 4.37
C THR A 470 -32.99 -4.62 3.09
N SER A 471 -32.12 -4.09 2.25
CA SER A 471 -32.44 -3.66 0.88
C SER A 471 -32.01 -4.71 -0.13
N SER A 472 -32.88 -5.05 -1.08
CA SER A 472 -32.57 -6.07 -2.10
C SER A 472 -31.97 -5.42 -3.34
N ILE A 473 -30.93 -6.05 -3.89
CA ILE A 473 -30.32 -5.72 -5.18
C ILE A 473 -30.64 -6.89 -6.12
N PRO A 474 -31.59 -6.73 -7.07
CA PRO A 474 -32.00 -7.82 -7.94
C PRO A 474 -30.89 -8.21 -8.93
N SER A 475 -30.18 -7.22 -9.45
CA SER A 475 -28.99 -7.41 -10.29
C SER A 475 -28.18 -6.11 -10.30
N MET A 476 -26.86 -6.23 -10.17
CA MET A 476 -25.91 -5.13 -10.31
C MET A 476 -24.71 -5.63 -11.10
N ASN A 477 -24.53 -5.13 -12.32
CA ASN A 477 -23.40 -5.51 -13.17
C ASN A 477 -22.05 -5.27 -12.46
N THR A 478 -21.02 -6.01 -12.84
CA THR A 478 -19.64 -5.71 -12.43
C THR A 478 -19.31 -4.25 -12.77
N TYR A 479 -18.63 -3.56 -11.84
CA TYR A 479 -18.41 -2.11 -11.84
C TYR A 479 -19.68 -1.24 -11.77
N GLY A 480 -20.84 -1.83 -11.49
CA GLY A 480 -22.06 -1.10 -11.14
C GLY A 480 -22.07 -0.72 -9.66
N GLY A 481 -22.61 0.47 -9.36
CA GLY A 481 -22.69 1.01 -8.01
C GLY A 481 -24.10 1.42 -7.61
N MET A 482 -24.47 1.23 -6.34
CA MET A 482 -25.73 1.70 -5.76
C MET A 482 -25.51 2.34 -4.38
N ALA A 483 -26.17 3.46 -4.12
CA ALA A 483 -26.18 4.10 -2.80
C ALA A 483 -27.49 3.80 -2.06
N PHE A 484 -27.44 3.77 -0.72
CA PHE A 484 -28.61 3.47 0.11
C PHE A 484 -28.67 4.41 1.31
N THR A 485 -29.88 4.63 1.82
CA THR A 485 -30.12 5.29 3.09
C THR A 485 -30.93 4.35 3.96
N PHE A 486 -30.41 4.02 5.15
CA PHE A 486 -31.02 3.06 6.06
C PHE A 486 -31.54 3.76 7.32
N PRO A 487 -32.83 3.61 7.65
CA PRO A 487 -33.30 3.83 9.01
C PRO A 487 -32.71 2.73 9.90
N CYS A 488 -32.11 3.14 11.02
CA CYS A 488 -31.37 2.27 11.92
C CYS A 488 -31.89 2.39 13.35
N LYS A 489 -31.77 1.30 14.11
CA LYS A 489 -32.02 1.24 15.55
C LYS A 489 -31.13 0.18 16.17
N ILE A 490 -30.39 0.56 17.21
CA ILE A 490 -29.56 -0.35 17.99
C ILE A 490 -30.39 -0.90 19.16
N SER A 491 -30.53 -2.22 19.27
CA SER A 491 -31.30 -2.85 20.35
C SER A 491 -30.40 -3.38 21.47
N LEU A 492 -29.15 -3.74 21.15
CA LEU A 492 -28.18 -4.21 22.13
C LEU A 492 -27.39 -3.05 22.75
N SER A 493 -27.02 -3.17 24.03
CA SER A 493 -26.14 -2.18 24.66
C SER A 493 -24.76 -2.18 23.98
N PRO A 494 -24.28 -1.01 23.48
CA PRO A 494 -22.96 -0.93 22.86
C PRO A 494 -21.84 -1.26 23.84
N GLN A 495 -20.91 -2.08 23.38
CA GLN A 495 -19.68 -2.47 24.06
C GLN A 495 -18.49 -1.69 23.50
N PRO A 496 -17.45 -1.44 24.32
CA PRO A 496 -16.23 -0.82 23.82
C PRO A 496 -15.68 -1.60 22.62
N GLY A 497 -15.30 -0.88 21.57
CA GLY A 497 -14.85 -1.47 20.32
C GLY A 497 -15.97 -1.70 19.29
N ASP A 498 -17.25 -1.52 19.64
CA ASP A 498 -18.35 -1.67 18.67
C ASP A 498 -18.28 -0.62 17.55
N ARG A 499 -18.54 -1.10 16.33
CA ARG A 499 -18.59 -0.30 15.10
C ARG A 499 -19.86 -0.59 14.31
N ILE A 500 -20.42 0.42 13.65
CA ILE A 500 -21.42 0.21 12.59
C ILE A 500 -20.67 0.03 11.27
N VAL A 501 -21.01 -1.02 10.54
CA VAL A 501 -20.46 -1.32 9.20
C VAL A 501 -21.58 -1.67 8.22
N ALA A 502 -21.29 -1.51 6.93
CA ALA A 502 -22.14 -2.06 5.88
C ALA A 502 -21.87 -3.54 5.66
N VAL A 503 -22.93 -4.31 5.47
CA VAL A 503 -22.86 -5.75 5.20
C VAL A 503 -23.69 -6.12 3.98
N TYR A 504 -23.29 -7.17 3.29
CA TYR A 504 -24.01 -7.74 2.16
C TYR A 504 -24.08 -9.27 2.24
N LYS A 505 -25.10 -9.83 1.60
CA LYS A 505 -25.27 -11.27 1.46
C LYS A 505 -25.84 -11.54 0.08
N GLY A 506 -25.02 -12.14 -0.77
CA GLY A 506 -25.43 -12.64 -2.09
C GLY A 506 -26.48 -13.73 -1.98
N THR A 507 -27.26 -13.93 -3.04
CA THR A 507 -28.32 -14.94 -3.11
C THR A 507 -27.85 -16.34 -2.69
N ASN A 508 -26.59 -16.67 -3.01
CA ASN A 508 -25.98 -17.98 -2.73
C ASN A 508 -24.96 -17.94 -1.58
N ASP A 509 -24.78 -16.80 -0.90
CA ASP A 509 -23.85 -16.71 0.21
C ASP A 509 -24.46 -17.35 1.47
N ALA A 510 -23.65 -18.09 2.23
CA ALA A 510 -24.08 -18.69 3.49
C ALA A 510 -24.26 -17.63 4.59
N ASP A 511 -23.35 -16.65 4.64
CA ASP A 511 -23.24 -15.66 5.71
C ASP A 511 -23.19 -14.23 5.17
N TRP A 512 -23.37 -13.27 6.07
CA TRP A 512 -23.15 -11.85 5.76
C TRP A 512 -21.65 -11.56 5.66
N LYS A 513 -21.27 -10.80 4.64
CA LYS A 513 -19.91 -10.29 4.42
C LYS A 513 -19.89 -8.79 4.70
N ILE A 514 -18.78 -8.29 5.25
CA ILE A 514 -18.59 -6.85 5.46
C ILE A 514 -18.17 -6.22 4.14
N VAL A 515 -18.74 -5.05 3.85
CA VAL A 515 -18.29 -4.21 2.73
C VAL A 515 -17.07 -3.45 3.18
N ARG A 516 -15.96 -3.65 2.46
CA ARG A 516 -14.70 -2.93 2.68
C ARG A 516 -14.55 -1.81 1.67
N GLY A 517 -13.83 -0.75 2.02
CA GLY A 517 -13.53 0.37 1.14
C GLY A 517 -12.17 0.97 1.48
N GLY A 518 -11.71 1.86 0.61
CA GLY A 518 -10.41 2.52 0.73
C GLY A 518 -10.39 3.61 1.81
N PRO A 519 -9.21 4.22 2.05
CA PRO A 519 -9.02 5.29 3.03
C PRO A 519 -9.76 6.60 2.70
N ASP A 520 -10.24 6.76 1.47
CA ASP A 520 -11.08 7.86 1.01
C ASP A 520 -12.56 7.71 1.41
N THR A 521 -12.91 6.59 2.04
CA THR A 521 -14.28 6.29 2.49
C THR A 521 -14.36 6.06 3.99
N THR A 522 -15.45 6.52 4.61
CA THR A 522 -15.81 6.14 5.98
C THR A 522 -16.35 4.71 5.96
N ASN A 523 -15.49 3.72 6.24
CA ASN A 523 -15.86 2.30 6.21
C ASN A 523 -16.64 1.83 7.44
N GLU A 524 -16.42 2.51 8.57
CA GLU A 524 -17.04 2.19 9.84
C GLU A 524 -17.41 3.46 10.62
N ILE A 525 -18.42 3.35 11.47
CA ILE A 525 -18.78 4.41 12.43
C ILE A 525 -18.56 3.88 13.84
N ILE A 526 -17.74 4.60 14.61
CA ILE A 526 -17.47 4.26 16.01
C ILE A 526 -18.73 4.45 16.84
N VAL A 527 -19.26 3.36 17.41
CA VAL A 527 -20.41 3.41 18.32
C VAL A 527 -19.94 3.68 19.74
N LYS A 528 -18.88 2.98 20.15
CA LYS A 528 -18.26 3.13 21.47
C LYS A 528 -16.77 2.86 21.36
N THR A 529 -15.97 3.85 21.73
CA THR A 529 -14.52 3.74 21.76
C THR A 529 -14.09 2.71 22.79
N ASP A 530 -12.99 2.01 22.53
CA ASP A 530 -12.31 1.28 23.58
C ASP A 530 -11.91 2.25 24.70
N PRO A 531 -11.95 1.82 25.98
CA PRO A 531 -11.27 2.57 27.02
C PRO A 531 -9.81 2.69 26.59
N THR A 532 -9.32 3.92 26.45
CA THR A 532 -7.92 4.18 26.10
C THR A 532 -7.05 3.41 27.10
N PRO A 533 -6.28 2.39 26.66
CA PRO A 533 -5.34 1.78 27.57
C PRO A 533 -4.37 2.90 27.95
N ILE A 534 -4.16 3.10 29.25
CA ILE A 534 -3.03 3.91 29.73
C ILE A 534 -1.80 3.05 29.42
N ILE A 535 -1.32 3.11 28.18
CA ILE A 535 -0.06 2.51 27.77
C ILE A 535 1.00 3.43 28.36
N GLU A 536 1.61 2.97 29.44
CA GLU A 536 2.74 3.55 30.17
C GLU A 536 2.70 5.08 30.38
N THR A 537 2.63 5.47 31.65
CA THR A 537 3.12 6.79 32.04
C THR A 537 4.63 6.80 31.80
N GLU A 538 5.07 7.16 30.60
CA GLU A 538 6.36 7.82 30.49
C GLU A 538 6.27 8.99 31.46
N GLN A 539 7.10 8.94 32.50
CA GLN A 539 7.26 10.03 33.43
C GLN A 539 7.97 11.16 32.65
N GLU A 540 7.25 11.83 31.75
CA GLU A 540 7.61 13.19 31.37
C GLU A 540 7.62 13.95 32.69
N THR A 541 8.81 14.36 33.15
CA THR A 541 8.99 15.33 34.24
C THR A 541 8.36 16.65 33.82
N ARG A 542 7.03 16.70 33.84
CA ARG A 542 6.23 17.90 33.77
C ARG A 542 6.29 18.52 35.15
N PHE A 543 6.64 19.80 35.18
CA PHE A 543 6.52 20.61 36.37
C PHE A 543 5.08 20.53 36.93
N THR A 544 4.95 20.35 38.24
CA THR A 544 3.65 20.19 38.89
C THR A 544 3.33 21.42 39.73
N VAL A 545 2.08 21.87 39.68
CA VAL A 545 1.62 23.03 40.45
C VAL A 545 0.42 22.61 41.29
N HIS A 546 0.47 22.94 42.58
CA HIS A 546 -0.64 22.81 43.51
C HIS A 546 -1.03 24.18 44.06
N CYS A 547 -2.33 24.49 44.06
CA CYS A 547 -2.86 25.69 44.69
C CYS A 547 -3.67 25.30 45.93
N ASP A 548 -3.18 25.65 47.11
CA ASP A 548 -3.92 25.54 48.35
C ASP A 548 -4.92 26.71 48.42
N LYS A 549 -6.18 26.40 48.13
CA LYS A 549 -7.29 27.37 48.11
C LYS A 549 -7.64 27.92 49.50
N GLN A 550 -7.35 27.18 50.57
CA GLN A 550 -7.64 27.63 51.93
C GLN A 550 -6.58 28.60 52.43
N GLN A 551 -5.31 28.38 52.06
CA GLN A 551 -4.20 29.24 52.46
C GLN A 551 -3.90 30.35 51.45
N GLY A 552 -4.44 30.26 50.23
CA GLY A 552 -4.21 31.21 49.13
C GLY A 552 -2.76 31.19 48.66
N THR A 553 -2.17 30.00 48.57
CA THR A 553 -0.75 29.79 48.28
C THR A 553 -0.59 28.79 47.14
N VAL A 554 0.34 29.06 46.23
CA VAL A 554 0.69 28.19 45.11
C VAL A 554 2.06 27.59 45.38
N ILE A 555 2.16 26.27 45.23
CA ILE A 555 3.37 25.47 45.34
C ILE A 555 3.68 24.94 43.94
N ALA A 556 4.78 25.38 43.35
CA ALA A 556 5.25 24.93 42.05
C ALA A 556 6.52 24.10 42.22
N HIS A 557 6.48 22.83 41.84
CA HIS A 557 7.65 21.98 41.72
C HIS A 557 8.23 22.15 40.31
N MET A 558 9.40 22.75 40.27
CA MET A 558 10.09 23.22 39.09
C MET A 558 10.97 22.10 38.52
N PRO A 559 11.13 21.98 37.19
CA PRO A 559 12.13 21.10 36.60
C PRO A 559 13.55 21.52 37.00
N GLU A 560 14.51 20.59 36.94
CA GLU A 560 15.93 20.92 37.14
C GLU A 560 16.40 22.03 36.18
N ASN A 561 17.33 22.87 36.65
CA ASN A 561 17.87 24.02 35.90
C ASN A 561 16.81 25.06 35.48
N SER A 562 15.79 25.24 36.33
CA SER A 562 14.83 26.34 36.19
C SER A 562 15.45 27.67 36.60
N HIS A 563 15.24 28.69 35.78
CA HIS A 563 15.74 30.05 36.00
C HIS A 563 14.66 30.97 36.53
N THR A 564 13.48 30.93 35.92
CA THR A 564 12.37 31.82 36.26
C THR A 564 11.02 31.10 36.24
N LEU A 565 10.13 31.54 37.11
CA LEU A 565 8.71 31.21 37.12
C LEU A 565 7.90 32.49 36.87
N ASN A 566 7.21 32.54 35.75
CA ASN A 566 6.33 33.63 35.36
C ASN A 566 4.87 33.25 35.62
N VAL A 567 4.09 34.17 36.17
CA VAL A 567 2.66 34.03 36.40
C VAL A 567 1.93 34.98 35.47
N TYR A 568 1.04 34.47 34.63
CA TYR A 568 0.22 35.24 33.71
C TYR A 568 -1.27 35.09 34.04
N ASP A 569 -2.07 36.12 33.72
CA ASP A 569 -3.51 35.97 33.61
C ASP A 569 -3.91 35.22 32.32
N VAL A 570 -5.20 34.89 32.17
CA VAL A 570 -5.73 34.19 30.98
C VAL A 570 -5.58 34.98 29.68
N ASN A 571 -5.33 36.30 29.75
CA ASN A 571 -5.15 37.16 28.59
C ASN A 571 -3.66 37.28 28.20
N GLY A 572 -2.77 36.59 28.91
CA GLY A 572 -1.33 36.61 28.67
C GLY A 572 -0.60 37.81 29.28
N CYS A 573 -1.23 38.56 30.20
CA CYS A 573 -0.58 39.65 30.91
C CYS A 573 0.29 39.10 32.05
N LEU A 574 1.57 39.48 32.11
CA LEU A 574 2.50 39.05 33.15
C LEU A 574 2.14 39.71 34.49
N LEU A 575 1.74 38.90 35.47
CA LEU A 575 1.35 39.33 36.81
C LEU A 575 2.52 39.32 37.79
N ARG A 576 3.42 38.35 37.66
CA ARG A 576 4.57 38.17 38.56
C ARG A 576 5.67 37.35 37.89
N GLN A 577 6.91 37.68 38.18
CA GLN A 577 8.09 36.89 37.80
C GLN A 577 8.89 36.58 39.06
N ILE A 578 9.29 35.32 39.24
CA ILE A 578 10.03 34.82 40.40
C ILE A 578 11.31 34.16 39.89
N LEU A 579 12.47 34.56 40.41
CA LEU A 579 13.74 33.89 40.14
C LEU A 579 13.78 32.59 40.95
N SER A 580 14.14 31.49 40.28
CA SER A 580 14.21 30.16 40.88
C SER A 580 15.37 30.03 41.89
N GLU A 581 16.49 30.73 41.66
CA GLU A 581 17.70 30.66 42.50
C GLU A 581 18.22 29.21 42.70
N GLY A 582 17.95 28.32 41.75
CA GLY A 582 18.31 26.91 41.84
C GLY A 582 17.41 26.07 42.76
N LYS A 583 16.26 26.58 43.19
CA LYS A 583 15.28 25.83 43.99
C LYS A 583 14.39 24.97 43.10
N ASP A 584 14.20 23.72 43.52
CA ASP A 584 13.28 22.77 42.89
C ASP A 584 11.80 23.05 43.24
N THR A 585 11.54 23.90 44.23
CA THR A 585 10.20 24.24 44.69
C THR A 585 10.08 25.73 44.97
N ILE A 586 9.10 26.38 44.35
CA ILE A 586 8.74 27.78 44.59
C ILE A 586 7.35 27.85 45.22
N ILE A 587 7.26 28.58 46.33
CA ILE A 587 6.00 28.82 47.04
C ILE A 587 5.72 30.31 47.03
N PHE A 588 4.53 30.71 46.56
CA PHE A 588 4.13 32.12 46.53
C PHE A 588 2.66 32.33 46.88
N SER A 589 2.34 33.48 47.49
CA SER A 589 0.96 33.89 47.76
C SER A 589 0.25 34.24 46.45
N CYS A 590 -0.95 33.69 46.26
CA CYS A 590 -1.86 34.12 45.21
C CYS A 590 -3.03 34.96 45.74
N ARG A 591 -3.06 35.32 47.04
CA ARG A 591 -4.21 35.97 47.72
C ARG A 591 -4.70 37.24 47.04
N GLU A 592 -3.80 38.02 46.46
CA GLU A 592 -4.12 39.25 45.72
C GLU A 592 -4.78 39.02 44.34
N TYR A 593 -4.71 37.82 43.77
CA TYR A 593 -5.30 37.53 42.45
C TYR A 593 -6.82 37.29 42.53
N PRO A 594 -7.64 37.73 41.57
CA PRO A 594 -9.05 37.31 41.50
C PRO A 594 -9.24 35.78 41.41
N ALA A 595 -10.45 35.27 41.64
CA ALA A 595 -10.76 33.87 41.35
C ALA A 595 -10.71 33.65 39.83
N GLY A 596 -10.00 32.63 39.36
CA GLY A 596 -9.78 32.43 37.93
C GLY A 596 -8.67 31.46 37.60
N VAL A 597 -8.51 31.20 36.30
CA VAL A 597 -7.42 30.38 35.76
C VAL A 597 -6.20 31.27 35.54
N TYR A 598 -5.02 30.78 35.89
CA TYR A 598 -3.75 31.47 35.71
C TYR A 598 -2.77 30.54 35.02
N ILE A 599 -1.86 31.11 34.22
CA ILE A 599 -0.84 30.37 33.49
C ILE A 599 0.49 30.57 34.21
N LEU A 600 1.13 29.48 34.59
CA LEU A 600 2.50 29.47 35.06
C LEU A 600 3.40 29.03 33.92
N GLN A 601 4.44 29.81 33.66
CA GLN A 601 5.49 29.46 32.72
C GLN A 601 6.82 29.35 33.45
N VAL A 602 7.44 28.19 33.36
CA VAL A 602 8.81 27.98 33.82
C VAL A 602 9.75 28.19 32.64
N ILE A 603 10.83 28.93 32.83
CA ILE A 603 11.94 29.01 31.87
C ILE A 603 13.11 28.17 32.40
N THR A 604 13.56 27.22 31.59
CA THR A 604 14.71 26.35 31.84
C THR A 604 15.76 26.51 30.73
N ASP A 605 16.95 25.93 30.91
CA ASP A 605 17.95 25.81 29.83
C ASP A 605 17.42 25.08 28.57
N LYS A 606 16.40 24.23 28.72
CA LYS A 606 15.81 23.41 27.65
C LYS A 606 14.60 24.07 26.98
N GLY A 607 14.29 25.32 27.32
CA GLY A 607 13.11 26.06 26.83
C GLY A 607 12.08 26.34 27.93
N SER A 608 10.88 26.76 27.55
CA SER A 608 9.81 27.10 28.50
C SER A 608 8.72 26.04 28.59
N GLN A 609 8.25 25.73 29.80
CA GLN A 609 7.10 24.85 30.04
C GLN A 609 5.94 25.63 30.64
N GLN A 610 4.70 25.29 30.28
CA GLN A 610 3.48 25.97 30.76
C GLN A 610 2.47 25.02 31.42
N CYS A 611 1.81 25.50 32.47
CA CYS A 611 0.81 24.77 33.25
C CYS A 611 -0.20 25.78 33.77
N LYS A 612 -1.41 25.32 34.04
CA LYS A 612 -2.49 26.17 34.53
C LYS A 612 -2.78 25.82 35.99
N PHE A 613 -3.02 26.82 36.81
CA PHE A 613 -3.62 26.62 38.13
C PHE A 613 -4.93 27.40 38.22
N LEU A 614 -5.85 26.87 39.02
CA LEU A 614 -7.11 27.50 39.33
C LEU A 614 -7.01 28.03 40.76
N LYS A 615 -7.11 29.35 40.93
CA LYS A 615 -7.23 29.97 42.24
C LYS A 615 -8.64 29.75 42.81
#